data_AF-A0A7C6WC86-F1
#
_entry.id   AF-A0A7C6WC86-F1
#
_cell.length_a   1.000
_cell.length_b   1.000
_cell.length_c   1.000
_cell.angle_alpha   90.00
_cell.angle_beta   90.00
_cell.angle_gamma   90.00
#
_symmetry.space_group_name_H-M   'P 1'
#
loop_
_entity.id
_entity.type
_entity.pdbx_description
1 polymer ?
#
loop_
_entity_poly.entity_id
_entity_poly.type
_entity_poly.pdbx_seq_one_letter_code
_entity_poly.pdbx_strand_id
1 'polypeptide(L)'
;MTRTLSVWVGAEIIYLYGTVNGEATTFTLVGAGEWQAVVPRAEDDNYVLHLEAYSANGLEGTYNYTLYYGMMPCITDRSQDDVRRVKELNAKGWEAMTEAERTEWLDGLKGAYNVSDLNRVGHNVAYLADVLADLGHIVSVEPKTDWAAEDIPTQSQMATYLSNVQALKEGFYGTIDLPETMDQLTVEGANNIERLLCEIEQNIRNLIEAWYYCGELYCGEV
;
A
#
# COMPACT_ATOMS: atom_id res chain seq x y z
N MET A 1 8.26 -13.51 15.43
CA MET A 1 8.72 -12.12 15.65
C MET A 1 7.48 -11.24 15.86
N THR A 2 7.59 -10.13 16.58
CA THR A 2 6.48 -9.21 16.86
C THR A 2 6.60 -7.92 16.06
N ARG A 3 5.50 -7.18 15.91
CA ARG A 3 5.45 -5.83 15.32
C ARG A 3 4.80 -4.87 16.31
N THR A 4 5.40 -3.71 16.49
CA THR A 4 4.76 -2.60 17.20
C THR A 4 3.96 -1.78 16.20
N LEU A 5 2.64 -1.75 16.38
CA LEU A 5 1.73 -0.89 15.65
C LEU A 5 1.61 0.44 16.39
N SER A 6 1.57 1.55 15.66
CA SER A 6 1.26 2.87 16.21
C SER A 6 0.07 3.46 15.48
N VAL A 7 -0.87 4.01 16.25
CA VAL A 7 -2.09 4.65 15.76
C VAL A 7 -2.34 5.96 16.49
N TRP A 8 -2.87 6.94 15.75
CA TRP A 8 -3.33 8.18 16.34
C TRP A 8 -4.86 8.26 16.23
N VAL A 9 -5.54 8.39 17.37
CA VAL A 9 -7.03 8.37 17.45
C VAL A 9 -7.61 9.61 18.13
N GLY A 10 -6.83 10.69 18.23
CA GLY A 10 -7.24 11.93 18.88
C GLY A 10 -6.75 12.06 20.33
N ALA A 11 -6.44 13.29 20.73
CA ALA A 11 -5.80 13.57 22.03
C ALA A 11 -6.72 13.39 23.25
N GLU A 12 -8.05 13.36 23.05
CA GLU A 12 -9.04 13.27 24.15
C GLU A 12 -9.49 11.83 24.45
N ILE A 13 -9.00 10.84 23.69
CA ILE A 13 -9.32 9.43 23.90
C ILE A 13 -8.59 8.91 25.14
N ILE A 14 -9.33 8.28 26.05
CA ILE A 14 -8.80 7.72 27.30
C ILE A 14 -8.81 6.19 27.32
N TYR A 15 -9.57 5.57 26.42
CA TYR A 15 -9.66 4.13 26.30
C TYR A 15 -9.81 3.74 24.83
N LEU A 16 -8.98 2.80 24.39
CA LEU A 16 -8.95 2.28 23.03
C LEU A 16 -8.85 0.76 23.09
N TYR A 17 -9.80 0.07 22.47
CA TYR A 17 -9.74 -1.37 22.28
C TYR A 17 -10.21 -1.73 20.88
N GLY A 18 -9.95 -2.95 20.46
CA GLY A 18 -10.30 -3.37 19.12
C GLY A 18 -9.71 -4.71 18.75
N THR A 19 -9.73 -4.98 17.45
CA THR A 19 -9.09 -6.15 16.86
C THR A 19 -8.03 -5.74 15.87
N VAL A 20 -6.95 -6.51 15.83
CA VAL A 20 -5.93 -6.48 14.78
C VAL A 20 -6.01 -7.81 14.04
N ASN A 21 -6.29 -7.78 12.73
CA ASN A 21 -6.51 -8.98 11.91
C ASN A 21 -7.58 -9.94 12.51
N GLY A 22 -8.62 -9.38 13.14
CA GLY A 22 -9.69 -10.14 13.79
C GLY A 22 -9.40 -10.60 15.22
N GLU A 23 -8.15 -10.48 15.69
CA GLU A 23 -7.75 -10.89 17.04
C GLU A 23 -7.82 -9.72 18.03
N ALA A 24 -8.48 -9.93 19.16
CA ALA A 24 -8.62 -8.92 20.21
C ALA A 24 -7.25 -8.43 20.70
N THR A 25 -7.03 -7.12 20.63
CA THR A 25 -5.73 -6.51 20.90
C THR A 25 -5.86 -5.32 21.84
N THR A 26 -5.00 -5.26 22.84
CA THR A 26 -4.92 -4.13 23.78
C THR A 26 -3.95 -3.08 23.25
N PHE A 27 -4.44 -1.84 23.16
CA PHE A 27 -3.62 -0.68 22.83
C PHE A 27 -3.26 0.09 24.10
N THR A 28 -2.03 0.58 24.17
CA THR A 28 -1.50 1.38 25.28
C THR A 28 -1.22 2.79 24.80
N LEU A 29 -1.72 3.79 25.52
CA LEU A 29 -1.43 5.19 25.26
C LEU A 29 0.05 5.47 25.59
N VAL A 30 0.82 5.95 24.60
CA VAL A 30 2.26 6.22 24.74
C VAL A 30 2.61 7.71 24.61
N GLY A 31 1.69 8.52 24.08
CA GLY A 31 1.87 9.95 23.85
C GLY A 31 0.53 10.63 23.58
N ALA A 32 0.52 11.95 23.38
CA ALA A 32 -0.70 12.74 23.20
C ALA A 32 -1.58 12.25 22.01
N GLY A 33 -2.51 11.34 22.30
CA GLY A 33 -3.37 10.69 21.31
C GLY A 33 -2.72 9.56 20.51
N GLU A 34 -1.46 9.19 20.80
CA GLU A 34 -0.76 8.08 20.15
C GLU A 34 -0.88 6.82 21.01
N TRP A 35 -1.37 5.76 20.38
CA TRP A 35 -1.58 4.46 20.99
C TRP A 35 -0.77 3.39 20.26
N GLN A 36 -0.21 2.46 21.02
CA GLN A 36 0.59 1.38 20.47
C GLN A 36 0.11 0.00 20.92
N ALA A 37 0.29 -0.98 20.06
CA ALA A 37 0.07 -2.39 20.37
C ALA A 37 1.23 -3.23 19.84
N VAL A 38 1.65 -4.23 20.61
CA VAL A 38 2.63 -5.22 20.15
C VAL A 38 1.87 -6.49 19.78
N VAL A 39 1.90 -6.84 18.49
CA VAL A 39 1.17 -7.98 17.92
C VAL A 39 2.13 -8.97 17.28
N PRO A 40 1.72 -10.23 17.06
CA PRO A 40 2.44 -11.13 16.16
C PRO A 40 2.61 -10.48 14.79
N ARG A 41 3.82 -10.57 14.21
CA ARG A 41 4.09 -10.00 12.89
C ARG A 41 3.34 -10.81 11.83
N ALA A 42 2.51 -10.14 11.02
CA ALA A 42 1.85 -10.73 9.86
C ALA A 42 2.86 -11.01 8.74
N GLU A 43 2.59 -12.00 7.89
CA GLU A 43 3.50 -12.42 6.80
C GLU A 43 3.66 -11.36 5.70
N ASP A 44 2.60 -10.57 5.49
CA ASP A 44 2.55 -9.44 4.56
C ASP A 44 2.81 -8.09 5.24
N ASP A 45 3.01 -8.09 6.57
CA ASP A 45 3.13 -6.88 7.39
C ASP A 45 1.97 -5.88 7.22
N ASN A 46 0.78 -6.39 6.90
CA ASN A 46 -0.44 -5.60 6.84
C ASN A 46 -1.36 -5.95 8.02
N TYR A 47 -1.98 -4.91 8.58
CA TYR A 47 -2.76 -5.04 9.80
C TYR A 47 -4.10 -4.34 9.60
N VAL A 48 -5.18 -5.12 9.54
CA VAL A 48 -6.56 -4.62 9.49
C VAL A 48 -7.00 -4.31 10.90
N LEU A 49 -7.28 -3.04 11.17
CA LEU A 49 -7.68 -2.54 12.47
C LEU A 49 -9.19 -2.26 12.49
N HIS A 50 -9.83 -2.73 13.54
CA HIS A 50 -11.14 -2.28 13.98
C HIS A 50 -10.98 -1.74 15.40
N LEU A 51 -11.13 -0.44 15.57
CA LEU A 51 -10.89 0.24 16.85
C LEU A 51 -12.17 0.92 17.34
N GLU A 52 -12.44 0.76 18.63
CA GLU A 52 -13.48 1.46 19.37
C GLU A 52 -12.78 2.35 20.42
N ALA A 53 -12.96 3.67 20.27
CA ALA A 53 -12.31 4.69 21.05
C ALA A 53 -13.33 5.43 21.92
N TYR A 54 -12.96 5.69 23.18
CA TYR A 54 -13.82 6.34 24.16
C TYR A 54 -13.12 7.55 24.76
N SER A 55 -13.78 8.70 24.74
CA SER A 55 -13.28 9.93 25.35
C SER A 55 -13.72 10.07 26.81
N ALA A 56 -13.05 10.94 27.56
CA ALA A 56 -13.42 11.25 28.94
C ALA A 56 -14.84 11.82 29.09
N ASN A 57 -15.38 12.41 28.03
CA ASN A 57 -16.72 13.00 28.00
C ASN A 57 -17.81 11.98 27.60
N GLY A 58 -17.45 10.70 27.45
CA GLY A 58 -18.37 9.62 27.07
C GLY A 58 -18.72 9.60 25.58
N LEU A 59 -17.93 10.25 24.72
CA LEU A 59 -18.08 10.12 23.27
C LEU A 59 -17.37 8.87 22.79
N GLU A 60 -18.01 8.20 21.83
CA GLU A 60 -17.51 6.97 21.22
C GLU A 60 -17.17 7.24 19.76
N GLY A 61 -16.11 6.61 19.28
CA GLY A 61 -15.69 6.66 17.88
C GLY A 61 -15.25 5.28 17.40
N THR A 62 -15.65 4.90 16.20
CA THR A 62 -15.21 3.67 15.54
C THR A 62 -14.30 4.01 14.38
N TYR A 63 -13.15 3.36 14.32
CA TYR A 63 -12.16 3.53 13.25
C TYR A 63 -11.88 2.18 12.60
N ASN A 64 -11.99 2.13 11.27
CA ASN A 64 -11.68 0.96 10.46
C ASN A 64 -10.67 1.37 9.38
N TYR A 65 -9.48 0.80 9.40
CA TYR A 65 -8.45 1.04 8.39
C TYR A 65 -7.36 -0.03 8.46
N THR A 66 -6.49 -0.04 7.46
CA THR A 66 -5.35 -0.95 7.38
C THR A 66 -4.04 -0.18 7.55
N LEU A 67 -3.15 -0.67 8.40
CA LEU A 67 -1.77 -0.21 8.47
C LEU A 67 -0.90 -1.08 7.56
N TYR A 68 -0.19 -0.45 6.63
CA TYR A 68 0.72 -1.11 5.69
C TYR A 68 2.17 -0.87 6.11
N TYR A 69 2.78 -1.83 6.82
CA TYR A 69 4.23 -1.85 7.04
C TYR A 69 4.96 -2.65 5.97
N GLY A 70 4.23 -3.49 5.22
CA GLY A 70 4.70 -4.20 4.05
C GLY A 70 4.25 -3.55 2.75
N MET A 71 4.23 -4.33 1.67
CA MET A 71 3.61 -3.91 0.43
C MET A 71 2.09 -3.79 0.60
N MET A 72 1.56 -2.69 0.06
CA MET A 72 0.14 -2.54 -0.18
C MET A 72 -0.31 -3.50 -1.30
N PRO A 73 -1.50 -4.11 -1.19
CA PRO A 73 -1.99 -5.09 -2.16
C PRO A 73 -2.02 -4.56 -3.60
N CYS A 74 -1.25 -5.19 -4.49
CA CYS A 74 -1.24 -4.86 -5.92
C CYS A 74 -2.64 -5.05 -6.56
N ILE A 75 -3.04 -4.17 -7.47
CA ILE A 75 -4.16 -4.38 -8.38
C ILE A 75 -3.62 -4.78 -9.75
N THR A 76 -3.76 -6.05 -10.10
CA THR A 76 -3.15 -6.66 -11.32
C THR A 76 -4.16 -7.21 -12.32
N ASP A 77 -5.45 -7.04 -12.03
CA ASP A 77 -6.58 -7.65 -12.73
C ASP A 77 -7.56 -6.60 -13.29
N ARG A 78 -7.09 -5.37 -13.54
CA ARG A 78 -7.91 -4.34 -14.18
C ARG A 78 -8.36 -4.86 -15.54
N SER A 79 -9.60 -4.55 -15.88
CA SER A 79 -10.26 -4.95 -17.12
C SER A 79 -10.81 -3.73 -17.88
N GLN A 80 -11.17 -3.95 -19.15
CA GLN A 80 -11.87 -2.93 -19.93
C GLN A 80 -13.28 -2.65 -19.40
N ASP A 81 -13.87 -3.58 -18.64
CA ASP A 81 -15.17 -3.40 -18.03
C ASP A 81 -15.08 -2.43 -16.85
N ASP A 82 -13.98 -2.45 -16.08
CA ASP A 82 -13.71 -1.48 -15.03
C ASP A 82 -13.57 -0.06 -15.61
N VAL A 83 -12.84 0.08 -16.71
CA VAL A 83 -12.69 1.36 -17.41
C VAL A 83 -14.05 1.83 -17.95
N ARG A 84 -14.88 0.91 -18.46
CA ARG A 84 -16.22 1.25 -18.93
C ARG A 84 -17.11 1.73 -17.78
N ARG A 85 -17.05 1.08 -16.62
CA ARG A 85 -17.80 1.46 -15.42
C ARG A 85 -17.48 2.88 -14.96
N VAL A 86 -16.20 3.24 -14.97
CA VAL A 86 -15.75 4.62 -14.68
C VAL A 86 -16.36 5.61 -15.67
N LYS A 87 -16.29 5.31 -16.96
CA LYS A 87 -16.84 6.19 -18.02
C LYS A 87 -18.35 6.32 -17.93
N GLU A 88 -19.06 5.25 -17.62
CA GLU A 88 -20.52 5.23 -17.42
C GLU A 88 -20.93 6.15 -16.27
N LEU A 89 -20.30 5.98 -15.11
CA LEU A 89 -20.56 6.81 -13.93
C LEU A 89 -20.19 8.28 -14.19
N ASN A 90 -19.03 8.53 -14.79
CA ASN A 90 -18.61 9.89 -15.12
C ASN A 90 -19.57 10.58 -16.09
N ALA A 91 -20.06 9.87 -17.11
CA ALA A 91 -21.03 10.40 -18.07
C ALA A 91 -22.42 10.62 -17.45
N LYS A 92 -22.80 9.81 -16.47
CA LYS A 92 -24.06 9.97 -15.72
C LYS A 92 -24.05 11.26 -14.90
N GLY A 93 -22.90 11.60 -14.31
CA GLY A 93 -22.72 12.77 -13.46
C GLY A 93 -23.28 12.56 -12.05
N TRP A 94 -22.66 13.24 -11.07
CA TRP A 94 -22.90 13.03 -9.63
C TRP A 94 -24.38 13.10 -9.23
N GLU A 95 -25.10 14.12 -9.69
CA GLU A 95 -26.50 14.36 -9.33
C GLU A 95 -27.46 13.24 -9.78
N ALA A 96 -27.12 12.54 -10.87
CA ALA A 96 -27.93 11.45 -11.40
C ALA A 96 -27.52 10.08 -10.87
N MET A 97 -26.43 9.98 -10.10
CA MET A 97 -26.01 8.73 -9.45
C MET A 97 -26.94 8.39 -8.28
N THR A 98 -27.26 7.10 -8.18
CA THR A 98 -27.86 6.51 -6.99
C THR A 98 -26.87 6.55 -5.82
N GLU A 99 -27.36 6.35 -4.60
CA GLU A 99 -26.50 6.31 -3.42
C GLU A 99 -25.41 5.24 -3.54
N ALA A 100 -25.77 4.03 -3.99
CA ALA A 100 -24.81 2.94 -4.18
C ALA A 100 -23.72 3.28 -5.21
N GLU A 101 -24.08 3.96 -6.30
CA GLU A 101 -23.11 4.40 -7.31
C GLU A 101 -22.20 5.51 -6.78
N ARG A 102 -22.70 6.39 -5.91
CA ARG A 102 -21.88 7.41 -5.26
C ARG A 102 -20.91 6.78 -4.27
N THR A 103 -21.35 5.79 -3.50
CA THR A 103 -20.46 5.00 -2.63
C THR A 103 -19.37 4.32 -3.45
N GLU A 104 -19.74 3.62 -4.53
CA GLU A 104 -18.78 2.97 -5.44
C GLU A 104 -17.77 3.96 -6.05
N TRP A 105 -18.23 5.16 -6.41
CA TRP A 105 -17.36 6.23 -6.91
C TRP A 105 -16.37 6.73 -5.85
N LEU A 106 -16.85 6.96 -4.63
CA LEU A 106 -16.05 7.45 -3.50
C LEU A 106 -15.05 6.40 -2.99
N ASP A 107 -15.41 5.11 -3.04
CA ASP A 107 -14.52 4.01 -2.67
C ASP A 107 -13.31 3.88 -3.60
N GLY A 108 -13.40 4.46 -4.81
CA GLY A 108 -12.32 4.48 -5.79
C GLY A 108 -12.43 3.33 -6.78
N LEU A 109 -12.94 3.63 -7.97
CA LEU A 109 -13.08 2.67 -9.05
C LEU A 109 -11.70 2.24 -9.61
N LYS A 110 -11.38 0.95 -9.55
CA LYS A 110 -10.07 0.41 -9.98
C LYS A 110 -9.70 0.70 -11.44
N GLY A 111 -10.71 0.90 -12.30
CA GLY A 111 -10.51 1.26 -13.71
C GLY A 111 -10.05 2.71 -13.94
N ALA A 112 -10.07 3.55 -12.91
CA ALA A 112 -9.75 4.98 -13.04
C ALA A 112 -8.25 5.27 -12.97
N TYR A 113 -7.45 4.37 -12.38
CA TYR A 113 -6.04 4.62 -12.07
C TYR A 113 -5.85 5.97 -11.36
N ASN A 114 -6.44 6.08 -10.17
CA ASN A 114 -6.61 7.34 -9.45
C ASN A 114 -5.46 7.60 -8.45
N VAL A 115 -5.63 8.63 -7.63
CA VAL A 115 -4.68 9.03 -6.58
C VAL A 115 -4.27 7.89 -5.64
N SER A 116 -5.20 6.99 -5.31
CA SER A 116 -4.91 5.83 -4.45
C SER A 116 -3.99 4.83 -5.15
N ASP A 117 -4.11 4.67 -6.47
CA ASP A 117 -3.23 3.82 -7.27
C ASP A 117 -1.81 4.40 -7.36
N LEU A 118 -1.70 5.72 -7.55
CA LEU A 118 -0.41 6.42 -7.57
C LEU A 118 0.31 6.31 -6.22
N ASN A 119 -0.41 6.58 -5.13
CA ASN A 119 0.15 6.49 -3.77
C ASN A 119 0.52 5.04 -3.42
N ARG A 120 -0.31 4.07 -3.81
CA ARG A 120 -0.04 2.66 -3.58
C ARG A 120 1.24 2.19 -4.28
N VAL A 121 1.40 2.52 -5.56
CA VAL A 121 2.61 2.17 -6.30
C VAL A 121 3.81 2.92 -5.73
N GLY A 122 3.67 4.20 -5.37
CA GLY A 122 4.75 4.96 -4.74
C GLY A 122 5.21 4.32 -3.43
N HIS A 123 4.27 3.93 -2.56
CA HIS A 123 4.56 3.21 -1.31
C HIS A 123 5.30 1.90 -1.58
N ASN A 124 4.79 1.09 -2.51
CA ASN A 124 5.38 -0.21 -2.83
C ASN A 124 6.80 -0.07 -3.41
N VAL A 125 7.04 0.95 -4.24
CA VAL A 125 8.37 1.25 -4.78
C VAL A 125 9.34 1.62 -3.67
N ALA A 126 8.94 2.50 -2.73
CA ALA A 126 9.77 2.89 -1.59
C ALA A 126 10.09 1.68 -0.72
N TYR A 127 9.07 0.91 -0.36
CA TYR A 127 9.19 -0.29 0.46
C TYR A 127 10.16 -1.31 -0.15
N LEU A 128 10.00 -1.63 -1.44
CA LEU A 128 10.87 -2.59 -2.11
C LEU A 128 12.31 -2.11 -2.19
N ALA A 129 12.54 -0.81 -2.45
CA ALA A 129 13.88 -0.25 -2.45
C ALA A 129 14.56 -0.35 -1.08
N ASP A 130 13.83 -0.09 0.00
CA ASP A 130 14.34 -0.24 1.38
C ASP A 130 14.68 -1.70 1.69
N VAL A 131 13.79 -2.65 1.36
CA VAL A 131 14.04 -4.08 1.56
C VAL A 131 15.24 -4.56 0.73
N LEU A 132 15.37 -4.10 -0.51
CA LEU A 132 16.52 -4.43 -1.35
C LEU A 132 17.81 -3.83 -0.79
N ALA A 133 17.78 -2.60 -0.27
CA ALA A 133 18.93 -1.98 0.37
C ALA A 133 19.40 -2.78 1.59
N ASP A 134 18.48 -3.27 2.42
CA ASP A 134 18.78 -4.16 3.56
C ASP A 134 19.44 -5.48 3.12
N LEU A 135 19.13 -5.95 1.92
CA LEU A 135 19.75 -7.13 1.29
C LEU A 135 21.05 -6.80 0.51
N GLY A 136 21.49 -5.54 0.53
CA GLY A 136 22.71 -5.07 -0.16
C GLY A 136 22.52 -4.69 -1.64
N HIS A 137 21.28 -4.68 -2.13
CA HIS A 137 20.91 -4.24 -3.49
C HIS A 137 20.44 -2.78 -3.46
N ILE A 138 21.35 -1.84 -3.72
CA ILE A 138 21.01 -0.41 -3.68
C ILE A 138 20.32 -0.01 -4.98
N VAL A 139 19.05 0.37 -4.89
CA VAL A 139 18.26 0.95 -6.00
C VAL A 139 17.88 2.38 -5.64
N SER A 140 18.31 3.35 -6.44
CA SER A 140 17.99 4.76 -6.22
C SER A 140 16.61 5.08 -6.77
N VAL A 141 15.64 5.32 -5.90
CA VAL A 141 14.27 5.73 -6.24
C VAL A 141 13.84 6.91 -5.40
N GLU A 142 12.99 7.78 -5.97
CA GLU A 142 12.36 8.90 -5.27
C GLU A 142 10.86 8.90 -5.58
N PRO A 143 10.09 7.91 -5.08
CA PRO A 143 8.66 7.84 -5.34
C PRO A 143 7.90 8.91 -4.56
N LYS A 144 6.93 9.54 -5.22
CA LYS A 144 5.92 10.38 -4.56
C LYS A 144 4.81 9.49 -4.01
N THR A 145 4.48 9.65 -2.73
CA THR A 145 3.50 8.82 -1.99
C THR A 145 2.34 9.63 -1.40
N ASP A 146 2.32 10.93 -1.63
CA ASP A 146 1.40 11.91 -1.07
C ASP A 146 0.67 12.70 -2.18
N TRP A 147 0.28 12.01 -3.25
CA TRP A 147 -0.63 12.58 -4.24
C TRP A 147 -1.97 12.94 -3.58
N ALA A 148 -2.45 14.14 -3.84
CA ALA A 148 -3.77 14.61 -3.45
C ALA A 148 -4.76 14.49 -4.62
N ALA A 149 -6.07 14.38 -4.31
CA ALA A 149 -7.10 14.31 -5.35
C ALA A 149 -7.18 15.57 -6.23
N GLU A 150 -6.71 16.71 -5.71
CA GLU A 150 -6.64 17.99 -6.40
C GLU A 150 -5.35 18.17 -7.23
N ASP A 151 -4.37 17.27 -7.06
CA ASP A 151 -3.13 17.32 -7.82
C ASP A 151 -3.42 17.04 -9.30
N ILE A 152 -2.78 17.80 -10.19
CA ILE A 152 -2.77 17.53 -11.61
C ILE A 152 -1.38 16.98 -11.96
N PRO A 153 -1.22 15.66 -12.19
CA PRO A 153 0.07 15.07 -12.52
C PRO A 153 0.66 15.67 -13.79
N THR A 154 1.90 16.17 -13.69
CA THR A 154 2.66 16.62 -14.86
C THR A 154 3.30 15.44 -15.58
N GLN A 155 3.57 15.60 -16.88
CA GLN A 155 4.27 14.57 -17.66
C GLN A 155 5.64 14.20 -17.05
N SER A 156 6.36 15.20 -16.51
CA SER A 156 7.65 14.98 -15.84
C SER A 156 7.51 14.09 -14.60
N GLN A 157 6.52 14.36 -13.75
CA GLN A 157 6.26 13.52 -12.57
C GLN A 157 5.87 12.09 -12.95
N MET A 158 5.09 11.92 -14.02
CA MET A 158 4.72 10.59 -14.51
C MET A 158 5.89 9.83 -15.15
N ALA A 159 6.83 10.54 -15.79
CA ALA A 159 8.08 9.96 -16.25
C ALA A 159 8.95 9.51 -15.07
N THR A 160 9.08 10.33 -14.02
CA THR A 160 9.79 9.94 -12.78
C THR A 160 9.13 8.74 -12.10
N TYR A 161 7.80 8.73 -12.01
CA TYR A 161 7.04 7.62 -11.45
C TYR A 161 7.38 6.30 -12.14
N LEU A 162 7.33 6.27 -13.48
CA LEU A 162 7.67 5.08 -14.26
C LEU A 162 9.16 4.75 -14.18
N SER A 163 10.03 5.76 -14.15
CA SER A 163 11.48 5.58 -13.99
C SER A 163 11.84 4.92 -12.66
N ASN A 164 11.13 5.20 -11.58
CA ASN A 164 11.37 4.54 -10.30
C ASN A 164 11.02 3.04 -10.37
N VAL A 165 9.91 2.69 -11.04
CA VAL A 165 9.52 1.30 -11.25
C VAL A 165 10.51 0.58 -12.18
N GLN A 166 10.99 1.26 -13.23
CA GLN A 166 12.04 0.76 -14.11
C GLN A 166 13.37 0.54 -13.37
N ALA A 167 13.74 1.45 -12.44
CA ALA A 167 14.94 1.29 -11.63
C ALA A 167 14.87 0.02 -10.76
N LEU A 168 13.71 -0.30 -10.19
CA LEU A 168 13.51 -1.57 -9.49
C LEU A 168 13.64 -2.78 -10.42
N LYS A 169 13.03 -2.71 -11.62
CA LYS A 169 13.16 -3.77 -12.64
C LYS A 169 14.61 -4.09 -12.96
N GLU A 170 15.41 -3.05 -13.20
CA GLU A 170 16.83 -3.17 -13.55
C GLU A 170 17.70 -3.54 -12.34
N GLY A 171 17.33 -3.07 -11.16
CA GLY A 171 18.04 -3.32 -9.90
C GLY A 171 17.85 -4.73 -9.36
N PHE A 172 16.70 -5.37 -9.62
CA PHE A 172 16.39 -6.69 -9.07
C PHE A 172 15.42 -7.50 -9.94
N TYR A 173 15.99 -8.38 -10.79
CA TYR A 173 15.33 -9.50 -11.49
C TYR A 173 13.84 -9.33 -11.87
N GLY A 174 13.48 -8.22 -12.52
CA GLY A 174 12.13 -8.02 -13.05
C GLY A 174 12.04 -8.39 -14.53
N THR A 175 11.01 -9.17 -14.92
CA THR A 175 10.83 -9.62 -16.31
C THR A 175 9.65 -8.99 -17.02
N ILE A 176 8.65 -8.52 -16.27
CA ILE A 176 7.42 -7.97 -16.84
C ILE A 176 7.69 -6.65 -17.59
N ASP A 177 7.15 -6.54 -18.80
CA ASP A 177 7.27 -5.35 -19.63
C ASP A 177 6.40 -4.21 -19.11
N LEU A 178 7.06 -3.08 -18.85
CA LEU A 178 6.42 -1.85 -18.43
C LEU A 178 5.88 -1.08 -19.65
N PRO A 179 4.83 -0.27 -19.48
CA PRO A 179 4.41 0.65 -20.53
C PRO A 179 5.54 1.63 -20.83
N GLU A 180 5.67 2.07 -22.09
CA GLU A 180 6.68 3.07 -22.48
C GLU A 180 6.42 4.45 -21.87
N THR A 181 5.16 4.75 -21.57
CA THR A 181 4.71 6.03 -21.04
C THR A 181 3.45 5.85 -20.21
N MET A 182 3.24 6.77 -19.27
CA MET A 182 1.98 6.93 -18.54
C MET A 182 0.94 7.73 -19.33
N ASP A 183 1.34 8.38 -20.44
CA ASP A 183 0.38 9.04 -21.34
C ASP A 183 -0.49 7.99 -22.03
N GLN A 184 -1.82 8.16 -21.94
CA GLN A 184 -2.81 7.19 -22.42
C GLN A 184 -2.57 5.76 -21.88
N LEU A 185 -2.26 5.65 -20.59
CA LEU A 185 -2.03 4.36 -19.92
C LEU A 185 -3.11 3.33 -20.26
N THR A 186 -2.67 2.19 -20.79
CA THR A 186 -3.57 1.08 -21.11
C THR A 186 -3.85 0.24 -19.87
N VAL A 187 -4.95 -0.52 -19.89
CA VAL A 187 -5.28 -1.49 -18.83
C VAL A 187 -4.13 -2.46 -18.58
N GLU A 188 -3.50 -2.97 -19.65
CA GLU A 188 -2.37 -3.89 -19.52
C GLU A 188 -1.13 -3.18 -18.97
N GLY A 189 -0.85 -1.95 -19.40
CA GLY A 189 0.23 -1.14 -18.84
C GLY A 189 0.07 -0.89 -17.33
N ALA A 190 -1.14 -0.54 -16.89
CA ALA A 190 -1.48 -0.36 -15.48
C ALA A 190 -1.29 -1.65 -14.67
N ASN A 191 -1.76 -2.78 -15.21
CA ASN A 191 -1.57 -4.07 -14.57
C ASN A 191 -0.10 -4.46 -14.48
N ASN A 192 0.68 -4.24 -15.55
CA ASN A 192 2.08 -4.63 -15.60
C ASN A 192 2.96 -3.87 -14.63
N ILE A 193 2.67 -2.59 -14.36
CA ILE A 193 3.35 -1.82 -13.32
C ILE A 193 3.24 -2.54 -11.97
N GLU A 194 2.02 -2.91 -11.55
CA GLU A 194 1.82 -3.55 -10.26
C GLU A 194 2.22 -5.04 -10.25
N ARG A 195 2.05 -5.75 -11.36
CA ARG A 195 2.52 -7.15 -11.50
C ARG A 195 4.04 -7.23 -11.35
N LEU A 196 4.79 -6.28 -11.91
CA LEU A 196 6.24 -6.23 -11.75
C LEU A 196 6.62 -6.05 -10.28
N LEU A 197 5.96 -5.16 -9.55
CA LEU A 197 6.26 -4.97 -8.12
C LEU A 197 5.99 -6.24 -7.31
N CYS A 198 4.86 -6.90 -7.59
CA CYS A 198 4.53 -8.19 -6.99
C CYS A 198 5.49 -9.32 -7.42
N GLU A 199 6.02 -9.31 -8.65
CA GLU A 199 7.08 -10.23 -9.11
C GLU A 199 8.38 -10.01 -8.31
N ILE A 200 8.80 -8.75 -8.16
CA ILE A 200 10.01 -8.38 -7.41
C ILE A 200 9.87 -8.79 -5.94
N GLU A 201 8.71 -8.54 -5.31
CA GLU A 201 8.44 -8.99 -3.94
C GLU A 201 8.58 -10.51 -3.81
N GLN A 202 7.98 -11.27 -4.73
CA GLN A 202 8.07 -12.73 -4.71
C GLN A 202 9.51 -13.22 -4.89
N ASN A 203 10.28 -12.58 -5.78
CA ASN A 203 11.69 -12.91 -6.00
C ASN A 203 12.54 -12.62 -4.74
N ILE A 204 12.26 -11.53 -4.01
CA ILE A 204 12.89 -11.23 -2.73
C ILE A 204 12.55 -12.31 -1.70
N ARG A 205 11.26 -12.69 -1.57
CA ARG A 205 10.83 -13.76 -0.66
C ARG A 205 11.55 -15.07 -0.96
N ASN A 206 11.61 -15.47 -2.24
CA ASN A 206 12.32 -16.67 -2.68
C ASN A 206 13.82 -16.63 -2.33
N LEU A 207 14.47 -15.46 -2.49
CA LEU A 207 15.87 -15.26 -2.12
C LEU A 207 16.09 -15.45 -0.62
N ILE A 208 15.26 -14.82 0.21
CA ILE A 208 15.32 -14.91 1.67
C ILE A 208 15.11 -16.38 2.10
N GLU A 209 14.09 -17.04 1.56
CA GLU A 209 13.82 -18.46 1.87
C GLU A 209 14.99 -19.37 1.47
N ALA A 210 15.57 -19.17 0.29
CA ALA A 210 16.72 -19.95 -0.16
C ALA A 210 17.92 -19.83 0.82
N TRP A 211 18.17 -18.66 1.38
CA TRP A 211 19.21 -18.47 2.40
C TRP A 211 18.94 -19.28 3.69
N TYR A 212 17.68 -19.38 4.11
CA TYR A 212 17.30 -20.22 5.26
C TYR A 212 17.55 -21.72 5.00
N TYR A 213 17.28 -22.21 3.79
CA TYR A 213 17.48 -23.63 3.44
C TYR A 213 18.95 -24.02 3.19
N CYS A 214 19.82 -23.05 2.86
CA CYS A 214 21.26 -23.29 2.71
C CYS A 214 22.01 -23.48 4.05
N GLY A 215 21.32 -23.35 5.19
CA GLY A 215 21.81 -23.85 6.48
C GLY A 215 22.83 -23.00 7.24
N GLU A 216 23.12 -21.77 6.82
CA GLU A 216 24.17 -20.96 7.46
C GLU A 216 23.67 -19.58 7.90
N LEU A 217 23.19 -19.49 9.15
CA LEU A 217 23.30 -18.27 9.96
C LEU A 217 24.56 -18.29 10.86
N TYR A 218 25.46 -19.28 10.68
CA TYR A 218 26.63 -19.54 11.53
C TYR A 218 27.92 -19.82 10.74
N CYS A 219 28.16 -19.12 9.63
CA CYS A 219 29.50 -19.11 9.03
C CYS A 219 30.26 -17.86 9.46
N GLY A 220 30.77 -17.89 10.70
CA GLY A 220 31.55 -16.77 11.22
C GLY A 220 32.05 -16.86 12.67
N GLU A 221 32.28 -18.03 13.27
CA GLU A 221 33.19 -18.14 14.43
C GLU A 221 33.95 -19.49 14.39
N VAL A 222 35.27 -19.42 14.16
CA VAL A 222 36.26 -20.43 14.59
C VAL A 222 37.36 -19.69 15.34
#